data_AF-A0A069QJ31-F1
#
_entry.id   AF-A0A069QJ31-F1
#
_cell.length_a   1.000
_cell.length_b   1.000
_cell.length_c   1.000
_cell.angle_alpha   90.00
_cell.angle_beta   90.00
_cell.angle_gamma   90.00
#
_symmetry.space_group_name_H-M   'P 1'
#
loop_
_entity.id
_entity.type
_entity.pdbx_description
1 polymer ?
#
loop_
_entity_poly.entity_id
_entity_poly.type
_entity_poly.pdbx_seq_one_letter_code
_entity_poly.pdbx_strand_id
1 'polypeptide(L)'
;MTQNISQTPNPNDEQAFGYRQDNDTFFNTITINIEEPGTLEDLFHALNPKDMTGIRVVGPINAADIAFLAKLSAGNELDSLHSINLHDAIIERLPDHAFEGLVFLTHFYFPTQLKAVGDFAFANCNALLNIELPQSLESIGEQAFANLHLRTLSLPAGVRHIGEGALSGMKELTELHIGEGNARYEERDGLLFDKENSTLLQCFNFRKGEVNVPQGTLGIGALAFSKAQEVTQVNIPASVTRIGHDAFASTYSLVRIEVATDNAHYASSADGVLFNKDLTKLIAYPASRKGNSYEVPATVKKLAPGAFQEAGGQNTHTGSKEKSEHRLKTVVLPEGLEIIGHEAFLFAGVQHVNIPSTVRAIGYNSFYYTDIEEAVVPEGISRLEDGTFYACYSLRKVVLPASLEYVGQGVFDLSDGLKTIEIHAVTPPRCHAEAFAKIGTNPKLDVPNGDKAAYNADETWASLTDHKAKSQRKAFVK
;
A
#
# COMPACT_ATOMS: atom_id res chain seq x y z
N MET A 1 26.39 40.33 14.41
CA MET A 1 26.11 39.83 13.06
C MET A 1 27.17 38.79 12.74
N THR A 2 27.06 37.64 13.39
CA THR A 2 27.86 36.45 13.12
C THR A 2 27.46 35.91 11.74
N GLN A 3 28.45 35.48 10.96
CA GLN A 3 28.25 34.96 9.61
C GLN A 3 27.50 33.62 9.69
N ASN A 4 26.17 33.65 9.70
CA ASN A 4 25.32 32.46 9.85
C ASN A 4 25.21 31.61 8.57
N ILE A 5 25.93 31.95 7.49
CA ILE A 5 25.70 31.38 6.15
C ILE A 5 26.99 31.32 5.33
N SER A 6 27.31 30.16 4.74
CA SER A 6 28.35 30.02 3.71
C SER A 6 27.79 29.34 2.45
N GLN A 7 28.04 29.94 1.28
CA GLN A 7 27.65 29.41 -0.04
C GLN A 7 28.79 28.62 -0.73
N THR A 8 29.83 28.26 0.02
CA THR A 8 30.97 27.51 -0.51
C THR A 8 31.34 26.40 0.48
N PRO A 9 31.58 25.16 0.03
CA PRO A 9 32.28 24.18 0.84
C PRO A 9 33.63 24.79 1.22
N ASN A 10 34.00 24.76 2.50
CA ASN A 10 35.35 25.12 2.89
C ASN A 10 36.30 24.10 2.23
N PRO A 11 37.31 24.48 1.45
CA PRO A 11 38.21 23.54 0.77
C PRO A 11 38.97 22.60 1.74
N ASN A 12 38.94 22.89 3.05
CA ASN A 12 39.51 22.04 4.10
C ASN A 12 38.51 20.99 4.67
N ASP A 13 37.26 20.96 4.22
CA ASP A 13 36.24 20.01 4.69
C ASP A 13 36.35 18.62 4.05
N GLU A 14 37.15 18.44 2.99
CA GLU A 14 37.38 17.14 2.35
C GLU A 14 38.03 16.10 3.29
N GLN A 15 38.51 16.51 4.47
CA GLN A 15 39.02 15.62 5.53
C GLN A 15 38.15 15.57 6.80
N ALA A 16 37.03 16.30 6.91
CA ALA A 16 36.36 16.56 8.21
C ALA A 16 35.06 15.78 8.48
N PHE A 17 34.37 15.27 7.46
CA PHE A 17 33.05 14.63 7.63
C PHE A 17 33.13 13.12 7.34
N GLY A 18 33.59 12.33 8.33
CA GLY A 18 33.77 10.88 8.21
C GLY A 18 32.49 10.04 8.00
N TYR A 19 31.33 10.70 7.88
CA TYR A 19 30.01 10.11 7.59
C TYR A 19 29.47 10.50 6.21
N ARG A 20 30.24 11.24 5.40
CA ARG A 20 29.83 11.60 4.04
C ARG A 20 29.70 10.33 3.19
N GLN A 21 28.63 10.23 2.41
CA GLN A 21 28.48 9.16 1.44
C GLN A 21 29.27 9.49 0.17
N ASP A 22 30.13 8.56 -0.29
CA ASP A 22 31.09 8.80 -1.38
C ASP A 22 30.44 9.25 -2.71
N ASN A 23 29.20 8.83 -2.96
CA ASN A 23 28.44 9.14 -4.17
C ASN A 23 27.59 10.44 -4.06
N ASP A 24 27.66 11.16 -2.94
CA ASP A 24 26.89 12.40 -2.76
C ASP A 24 27.60 13.60 -3.40
N THR A 25 27.18 13.92 -4.63
CA THR A 25 27.63 15.10 -5.37
C THR A 25 26.96 16.40 -4.94
N PHE A 26 25.90 16.31 -4.13
CA PHE A 26 25.13 17.46 -3.63
C PHE A 26 25.50 17.80 -2.17
N PHE A 27 26.49 17.11 -1.61
CA PHE A 27 26.83 17.19 -0.20
C PHE A 27 27.12 18.63 0.24
N ASN A 28 26.26 19.15 1.13
CA ASN A 28 26.40 20.45 1.77
C ASN A 28 26.55 21.64 0.80
N THR A 29 25.92 21.60 -0.39
CA THR A 29 25.94 22.73 -1.34
C THR A 29 25.53 24.05 -0.69
N ILE A 30 24.54 24.00 0.22
CA ILE A 30 24.18 25.08 1.13
C ILE A 30 24.39 24.60 2.58
N THR A 31 24.90 25.48 3.46
CA THR A 31 24.83 25.28 4.91
C THR A 31 24.05 26.42 5.57
N ILE A 32 23.03 26.07 6.37
CA ILE A 32 22.24 27.03 7.16
C ILE A 32 22.38 26.70 8.65
N ASN A 33 22.81 27.70 9.43
CA ASN A 33 22.86 27.62 10.87
C ASN A 33 21.59 28.24 11.44
N ILE A 34 20.86 27.48 12.25
CA ILE A 34 19.61 27.87 12.89
C ILE A 34 19.90 28.14 14.36
N GLU A 35 19.41 29.27 14.86
CA GLU A 35 19.45 29.62 16.29
C GLU A 35 18.08 29.41 16.94
N GLU A 36 16.99 29.66 16.18
CA GLU A 36 15.61 29.52 16.63
C GLU A 36 14.85 28.52 15.73
N PRO A 37 14.25 27.44 16.27
CA PRO A 37 13.48 26.49 15.47
C PRO A 37 12.34 27.15 14.69
N GLY A 38 12.07 26.68 13.48
CA GLY A 38 11.02 27.19 12.59
C GLY A 38 11.46 28.33 11.68
N THR A 39 12.74 28.73 11.72
CA THR A 39 13.27 29.85 10.94
C THR A 39 13.99 29.44 9.66
N LEU A 40 14.03 28.14 9.32
CA LEU A 40 14.76 27.64 8.14
C LEU A 40 14.26 28.27 6.84
N GLU A 41 12.94 28.37 6.64
CA GLU A 41 12.35 28.93 5.41
C GLU A 41 12.75 30.40 5.21
N ASP A 42 12.66 31.21 6.27
CA ASP A 42 13.05 32.62 6.23
C ASP A 42 14.55 32.79 5.95
N LEU A 43 15.40 32.00 6.60
CA LEU A 43 16.85 32.01 6.39
C LEU A 43 17.22 31.59 4.96
N PHE A 44 16.55 30.56 4.45
CA PHE A 44 16.75 30.08 3.08
C PHE A 44 16.35 31.13 2.04
N HIS A 45 15.20 31.79 2.21
CA HIS A 45 14.76 32.86 1.33
C HIS A 45 15.66 34.10 1.40
N ALA A 46 16.16 34.46 2.59
CA ALA A 46 17.12 35.55 2.74
C ALA A 46 18.46 35.24 2.06
N LEU A 47 18.88 33.96 2.06
CA LEU A 47 20.08 33.51 1.36
C LEU A 47 19.92 33.58 -0.16
N ASN A 48 18.70 33.32 -0.67
CA ASN A 48 18.37 33.25 -2.09
C ASN A 48 19.41 32.41 -2.89
N PRO A 49 19.61 31.13 -2.52
CA PRO A 49 20.62 30.28 -3.14
C PRO A 49 20.31 30.04 -4.62
N LYS A 50 21.36 29.97 -5.44
CA LYS A 50 21.24 29.63 -6.87
C LYS A 50 21.14 28.12 -7.11
N ASP A 51 21.74 27.33 -6.25
CA ASP A 51 21.74 25.88 -6.28
C ASP A 51 21.18 25.38 -4.95
N MET A 52 20.06 24.66 -5.03
CA MET A 52 19.30 24.15 -3.89
C MET A 52 19.34 22.63 -3.81
N THR A 53 20.20 21.98 -4.59
CA THR A 53 20.21 20.52 -4.74
C THR A 53 20.71 19.79 -3.51
N GLY A 54 21.42 20.48 -2.60
CA GLY A 54 21.82 19.91 -1.32
C GLY A 54 21.90 20.94 -0.19
N ILE A 55 21.40 20.56 0.99
CA ILE A 55 21.35 21.42 2.16
C ILE A 55 21.88 20.70 3.40
N ARG A 56 22.71 21.41 4.16
CA ARG A 56 23.08 21.06 5.54
C ARG A 56 22.41 22.02 6.50
N VAL A 57 21.76 21.47 7.52
CA VAL A 57 21.13 22.24 8.58
C VAL A 57 21.85 21.96 9.89
N VAL A 58 22.23 23.03 10.60
CA VAL A 58 22.94 22.99 11.87
C VAL A 58 22.11 23.73 12.92
N GLY A 59 21.96 23.16 14.11
CA GLY A 59 21.21 23.79 15.21
C GLY A 59 19.77 23.26 15.37
N PRO A 60 18.98 23.84 16.28
CA PRO A 60 17.68 23.29 16.65
C PRO A 60 16.63 23.52 15.57
N ILE A 61 15.87 22.47 15.25
CA ILE A 61 14.81 22.50 14.24
C ILE A 61 13.51 21.90 14.78
N ASN A 62 12.39 22.22 14.15
CA ASN A 62 11.07 21.68 14.47
C ASN A 62 10.35 21.16 13.22
N ALA A 63 9.08 20.75 13.39
CA ALA A 63 8.28 20.21 12.31
C ALA A 63 8.06 21.18 11.13
N ALA A 64 8.06 22.50 11.37
CA ALA A 64 7.93 23.49 10.29
C ALA A 64 9.18 23.52 9.40
N ASP A 65 10.38 23.42 9.98
CA ASP A 65 11.63 23.32 9.21
C ASP A 65 11.68 22.03 8.39
N ILE A 66 11.25 20.90 8.98
CA ILE A 66 11.16 19.61 8.28
C ILE A 66 10.17 19.69 7.10
N ALA A 67 8.98 20.27 7.32
CA ALA A 67 7.98 20.43 6.27
C ALA A 67 8.51 21.32 5.12
N PHE A 68 9.31 22.34 5.44
CA PHE A 68 9.95 23.17 4.43
C PHE A 68 11.00 22.40 3.61
N LEU A 69 11.85 21.59 4.26
CA LEU A 69 12.79 20.72 3.55
C LEU A 69 12.08 19.75 2.59
N ALA A 70 10.98 19.15 3.05
CA ALA A 70 10.16 18.27 2.21
C ALA A 70 9.58 19.01 1.00
N LYS A 71 9.06 20.22 1.21
CA LYS A 71 8.56 21.11 0.15
C LYS A 71 9.63 21.43 -0.90
N LEU A 72 10.88 21.66 -0.50
CA LEU A 72 11.99 21.90 -1.42
C LEU A 72 12.36 20.66 -2.28
N SER A 73 12.10 19.47 -1.77
CA SER A 73 12.40 18.21 -2.48
C SER A 73 11.22 17.72 -3.34
N ALA A 74 9.97 18.06 -2.98
CA ALA A 74 8.75 17.59 -3.63
C ALA A 74 8.56 18.08 -5.09
N GLY A 75 9.37 19.05 -5.54
CA GLY A 75 9.31 19.57 -6.91
C GLY A 75 9.60 18.52 -7.98
N ASN A 76 10.33 17.45 -7.64
CA ASN A 76 10.66 16.35 -8.56
C ASN A 76 11.34 16.83 -9.87
N GLU A 77 12.06 17.95 -9.80
CA GLU A 77 12.81 18.56 -10.90
C GLU A 77 14.32 18.45 -10.64
N LEU A 78 15.14 18.58 -11.69
CA LEU A 78 16.60 18.51 -11.59
C LEU A 78 17.21 19.52 -10.59
N ASP A 79 16.53 20.65 -10.39
CA ASP A 79 16.97 21.73 -9.48
C ASP A 79 16.31 21.62 -8.08
N SER A 80 15.49 20.60 -7.84
CA SER A 80 14.91 20.32 -6.52
C SER A 80 15.96 19.84 -5.52
N LEU A 81 15.61 19.78 -4.24
CA LEU A 81 16.50 19.27 -3.20
C LEU A 81 16.68 17.74 -3.27
N HIS A 82 17.92 17.29 -3.49
CA HIS A 82 18.30 15.88 -3.67
C HIS A 82 19.09 15.28 -2.49
N SER A 83 19.77 16.12 -1.69
CA SER A 83 20.54 15.71 -0.50
C SER A 83 20.18 16.57 0.71
N ILE A 84 19.73 15.91 1.79
CA ILE A 84 19.39 16.57 3.05
C ILE A 84 20.34 16.07 4.13
N ASN A 85 21.18 16.97 4.65
CA ASN A 85 22.09 16.68 5.75
C ASN A 85 21.63 17.31 7.06
N LEU A 86 21.06 16.49 7.94
CA LEU A 86 20.62 16.89 9.28
C LEU A 86 21.53 16.37 10.39
N HIS A 87 22.75 15.90 10.08
CA HIS A 87 23.66 15.29 11.05
C HIS A 87 23.86 16.15 12.31
N ASP A 88 23.98 17.46 12.13
CA ASP A 88 24.20 18.45 13.19
C ASP A 88 22.95 19.25 13.55
N ALA A 89 21.79 18.82 13.05
CA ALA A 89 20.51 19.36 13.46
C ALA A 89 20.10 18.77 14.83
N ILE A 90 19.43 19.57 15.65
CA ILE A 90 18.96 19.15 16.97
C ILE A 90 17.45 18.95 16.91
N ILE A 91 17.04 17.69 16.80
CA ILE A 91 15.66 17.24 16.84
C ILE A 91 15.61 15.79 17.31
N GLU A 92 14.62 15.45 18.15
CA GLU A 92 14.49 14.11 18.72
C GLU A 92 13.53 13.21 17.92
N ARG A 93 12.64 13.79 17.11
CA ARG A 93 11.65 13.04 16.32
C ARG A 93 11.44 13.64 14.94
N LEU A 94 11.50 12.81 13.91
CA LEU A 94 10.95 13.17 12.60
C LEU A 94 9.42 12.94 12.61
N PRO A 95 8.60 13.91 12.19
CA PRO A 95 7.14 13.77 12.12
C PRO A 95 6.68 12.64 11.21
N ASP A 96 5.40 12.27 11.37
CA ASP A 96 4.73 11.37 10.43
C ASP A 96 4.68 12.01 9.05
N HIS A 97 4.81 11.20 7.99
CA HIS A 97 4.84 11.64 6.59
C HIS A 97 5.91 12.69 6.24
N ALA A 98 6.93 12.89 7.10
CA ALA A 98 7.91 13.99 6.99
C ALA A 98 8.53 14.14 5.59
N PHE A 99 8.90 13.03 4.97
CA PHE A 99 9.57 12.96 3.68
C PHE A 99 8.90 11.93 2.77
N GLU A 100 7.62 11.60 2.99
CA GLU A 100 6.92 10.59 2.20
C GLU A 100 6.91 10.94 0.70
N GLY A 101 7.19 9.95 -0.14
CA GLY A 101 7.03 10.06 -1.59
C GLY A 101 8.05 10.97 -2.28
N LEU A 102 9.13 11.36 -1.59
CA LEU A 102 10.22 12.13 -2.19
C LEU A 102 11.09 11.23 -3.09
N VAL A 103 10.56 10.91 -4.27
CA VAL A 103 11.14 9.94 -5.22
C VAL A 103 12.45 10.40 -5.86
N PHE A 104 12.88 11.66 -5.66
CA PHE A 104 14.18 12.19 -6.09
C PHE A 104 15.15 12.45 -4.94
N LEU A 105 14.75 12.22 -3.68
CA LEU A 105 15.67 12.31 -2.54
C LEU A 105 16.68 11.16 -2.61
N THR A 106 17.94 11.49 -2.90
CA THR A 106 19.01 10.50 -3.12
C THR A 106 19.86 10.25 -1.88
N HIS A 107 20.01 11.27 -1.02
CA HIS A 107 20.84 11.21 0.18
C HIS A 107 20.11 11.86 1.36
N PHE A 108 20.18 11.19 2.51
CA PHE A 108 19.68 11.72 3.76
C PHE A 108 20.64 11.36 4.89
N TYR A 109 21.05 12.37 5.67
CA TYR A 109 21.90 12.19 6.84
C TYR A 109 21.07 12.50 8.09
N PHE A 110 20.85 11.48 8.92
CA PHE A 110 20.00 11.60 10.10
C PHE A 110 20.65 12.44 11.20
N PRO A 111 19.85 13.16 12.02
CA PRO A 111 20.33 13.82 13.22
C PRO A 111 20.94 12.82 14.21
N THR A 112 22.11 13.14 14.75
CA THR A 112 22.83 12.25 15.67
C THR A 112 22.11 11.97 16.99
N GLN A 113 21.20 12.85 17.42
CA GLN A 113 20.41 12.71 18.65
C GLN A 113 18.98 12.18 18.39
N LEU A 114 18.64 11.81 17.16
CA LEU A 114 17.29 11.40 16.80
C LEU A 114 16.86 10.14 17.56
N LYS A 115 15.73 10.24 18.25
CA LYS A 115 15.12 9.15 19.02
C LYS A 115 14.05 8.40 18.26
N ALA A 116 13.34 9.06 17.37
CA ALA A 116 12.22 8.44 16.66
C ALA A 116 12.04 8.92 15.22
N VAL A 117 11.59 8.00 14.38
CA VAL A 117 11.08 8.27 13.04
C VAL A 117 9.57 8.00 13.06
N GLY A 118 8.77 8.98 12.63
CA GLY A 118 7.31 8.90 12.58
C GLY A 118 6.78 7.92 11.53
N ASP A 119 5.47 7.72 11.56
CA ASP A 119 4.78 6.83 10.64
C ASP A 119 4.92 7.36 9.21
N PHE A 120 5.12 6.48 8.23
CA PHE A 120 5.30 6.82 6.81
C PHE A 120 6.43 7.81 6.48
N ALA A 121 7.29 8.18 7.44
CA ALA A 121 8.18 9.33 7.31
C ALA A 121 9.09 9.31 6.07
N PHE A 122 9.50 8.15 5.58
CA PHE A 122 10.28 7.96 4.34
C PHE A 122 9.62 6.97 3.38
N ALA A 123 8.32 6.68 3.55
CA ALA A 123 7.64 5.73 2.68
C ALA A 123 7.76 6.19 1.21
N ASN A 124 8.09 5.27 0.32
CA ASN A 124 8.22 5.51 -1.13
C ASN A 124 9.34 6.49 -1.56
N CYS A 125 10.37 6.75 -0.74
CA CYS A 125 11.59 7.46 -1.16
C CYS A 125 12.51 6.58 -2.00
N ASN A 126 12.05 6.19 -3.20
CA ASN A 126 12.64 5.11 -3.99
C ASN A 126 14.05 5.39 -4.55
N ALA A 127 14.51 6.66 -4.53
CA ALA A 127 15.87 7.04 -4.91
C ALA A 127 16.86 7.03 -3.75
N LEU A 128 16.40 6.84 -2.51
CA LEU A 128 17.24 6.72 -1.34
C LEU A 128 17.80 5.30 -1.27
N LEU A 129 19.03 5.12 -1.76
CA LEU A 129 19.67 3.80 -1.91
C LEU A 129 20.54 3.39 -0.72
N ASN A 130 20.92 4.35 0.12
CA ASN A 130 21.72 4.13 1.31
C ASN A 130 21.30 5.07 2.44
N ILE A 131 21.21 4.54 3.65
CA ILE A 131 20.95 5.29 4.87
C ILE A 131 21.78 4.73 6.02
N GLU A 132 22.21 5.62 6.90
CA GLU A 132 22.80 5.26 8.19
C GLU A 132 21.88 5.74 9.31
N LEU A 133 21.26 4.78 10.00
CA LEU A 133 20.39 5.09 11.14
C LEU A 133 21.26 5.50 12.35
N PRO A 134 20.90 6.56 13.09
CA PRO A 134 21.70 7.05 14.20
C PRO A 134 21.63 6.08 15.38
N GLN A 135 22.75 5.92 16.11
CA GLN A 135 22.82 4.99 17.26
C GLN A 135 21.89 5.35 18.42
N SER A 136 21.40 6.60 18.45
CA SER A 136 20.44 7.11 19.43
C SER A 136 18.99 6.70 19.14
N LEU A 137 18.70 6.10 17.98
CA LEU A 137 17.35 5.75 17.53
C LEU A 137 16.73 4.65 18.40
N GLU A 138 15.52 4.91 18.88
CA GLU A 138 14.76 4.02 19.76
C GLU A 138 13.47 3.51 19.11
N SER A 139 12.87 4.26 18.18
CA SER A 139 11.56 3.95 17.60
C SER A 139 11.49 4.23 16.09
N ILE A 140 10.91 3.29 15.35
CA ILE A 140 10.57 3.40 13.93
C ILE A 140 9.06 3.20 13.78
N GLY A 141 8.38 4.19 13.20
CA GLY A 141 6.93 4.18 13.01
C GLY A 141 6.40 3.16 11.99
N GLU A 142 5.09 3.04 11.91
CA GLU A 142 4.36 2.25 10.92
C GLU A 142 4.76 2.67 9.51
N GLN A 143 5.10 1.70 8.66
CA GLN A 143 5.52 1.92 7.27
C GLN A 143 6.61 3.00 7.04
N ALA A 144 7.38 3.37 8.07
CA ALA A 144 8.29 4.51 8.03
C ALA A 144 9.34 4.42 6.90
N PHE A 145 9.81 3.23 6.54
CA PHE A 145 10.75 2.97 5.44
C PHE A 145 10.15 2.01 4.40
N ALA A 146 8.82 2.01 4.25
CA ALA A 146 8.16 1.14 3.29
C ALA A 146 8.57 1.49 1.85
N ASN A 147 8.81 0.47 1.04
CA ASN A 147 9.14 0.56 -0.39
C ASN A 147 10.47 1.26 -0.73
N LEU A 148 11.40 1.41 0.22
CA LEU A 148 12.76 1.85 -0.12
C LEU A 148 13.51 0.81 -0.97
N HIS A 149 14.53 1.25 -1.68
CA HIS A 149 15.37 0.42 -2.54
C HIS A 149 16.79 0.21 -1.98
N LEU A 150 16.92 0.19 -0.65
CA LEU A 150 18.17 -0.09 0.04
C LEU A 150 18.66 -1.51 -0.29
N ARG A 151 19.98 -1.68 -0.46
CA ARG A 151 20.61 -3.02 -0.60
C ARG A 151 20.93 -3.65 0.74
N THR A 152 21.33 -2.83 1.70
CA THR A 152 21.67 -3.23 3.06
C THR A 152 21.03 -2.25 4.04
N LEU A 153 20.64 -2.72 5.22
CA LEU A 153 20.18 -1.87 6.31
C LEU A 153 20.75 -2.37 7.64
N SER A 154 21.19 -1.45 8.50
CA SER A 154 21.60 -1.77 9.87
C SER A 154 20.64 -1.12 10.86
N LEU A 155 19.96 -1.93 11.66
CA LEU A 155 19.13 -1.47 12.77
C LEU A 155 19.99 -1.26 14.01
N PRO A 156 20.00 -0.06 14.63
CA PRO A 156 20.77 0.19 15.84
C PRO A 156 20.37 -0.72 17.01
N ALA A 157 21.33 -1.01 17.91
CA ALA A 157 21.11 -1.86 19.08
C ALA A 157 20.08 -1.26 20.07
N GLY A 158 19.92 0.07 20.05
CA GLY A 158 18.99 0.81 20.89
C GLY A 158 17.52 0.79 20.44
N VAL A 159 17.21 0.25 19.25
CA VAL A 159 15.83 0.21 18.73
C VAL A 159 14.96 -0.72 19.58
N ARG A 160 13.89 -0.15 20.14
CA ARG A 160 12.91 -0.82 21.01
C ARG A 160 11.52 -0.91 20.39
N HIS A 161 11.24 -0.16 19.34
CA HIS A 161 9.95 -0.22 18.64
C HIS A 161 10.14 -0.14 17.13
N ILE A 162 9.44 -1.02 16.42
CA ILE A 162 9.32 -1.08 14.96
C ILE A 162 7.83 -1.28 14.68
N GLY A 163 7.21 -0.30 14.03
CA GLY A 163 5.81 -0.32 13.65
C GLY A 163 5.50 -1.39 12.59
N GLU A 164 4.22 -1.71 12.42
CA GLU A 164 3.80 -2.68 11.41
C GLU A 164 4.21 -2.21 10.00
N GLY A 165 4.70 -3.13 9.16
CA GLY A 165 5.14 -2.81 7.80
C GLY A 165 6.26 -1.77 7.66
N ALA A 166 6.93 -1.36 8.75
CA ALA A 166 7.97 -0.32 8.77
C ALA A 166 9.07 -0.53 7.71
N LEU A 167 9.36 -1.81 7.43
CA LEU A 167 10.41 -2.27 6.52
C LEU A 167 9.83 -3.05 5.31
N SER A 168 8.53 -2.90 5.04
CA SER A 168 7.83 -3.64 3.99
C SER A 168 8.24 -3.19 2.59
N GLY A 169 8.21 -4.12 1.63
CA GLY A 169 8.41 -3.75 0.22
C GLY A 169 9.81 -3.37 -0.21
N MET A 170 10.84 -3.58 0.62
CA MET A 170 12.24 -3.38 0.24
C MET A 170 12.70 -4.49 -0.73
N LYS A 171 12.46 -4.26 -2.03
CA LYS A 171 12.68 -5.26 -3.10
C LYS A 171 14.16 -5.58 -3.35
N GLU A 172 15.03 -4.59 -3.18
CA GLU A 172 16.47 -4.66 -3.47
C GLU A 172 17.31 -5.04 -2.25
N LEU A 173 16.69 -5.13 -1.06
CA LEU A 173 17.39 -5.50 0.16
C LEU A 173 17.88 -6.94 0.02
N THR A 174 19.15 -7.16 0.30
CA THR A 174 19.77 -8.50 0.33
C THR A 174 20.24 -8.88 1.72
N GLU A 175 20.37 -7.91 2.62
CA GLU A 175 20.90 -8.11 3.96
C GLU A 175 20.32 -7.09 4.96
N LEU A 176 19.96 -7.57 6.13
CA LEU A 176 19.56 -6.76 7.29
C LEU A 176 20.47 -7.12 8.46
N HIS A 177 21.16 -6.14 9.02
CA HIS A 177 21.95 -6.30 10.22
C HIS A 177 21.19 -5.80 11.43
N ILE A 178 21.16 -6.60 12.48
CA ILE A 178 20.68 -6.18 13.80
C ILE A 178 21.90 -5.80 14.64
N GLY A 179 21.92 -4.57 15.15
CA GLY A 179 23.02 -4.06 15.97
C GLY A 179 23.31 -4.95 17.16
N GLU A 180 24.61 -5.16 17.42
CA GLU A 180 25.09 -6.03 18.49
C GLU A 180 24.48 -5.61 19.84
N GLY A 181 23.88 -6.57 20.55
CA GLY A 181 23.22 -6.32 21.83
C GLY A 181 21.75 -5.92 21.74
N ASN A 182 21.14 -5.85 20.54
CA ASN A 182 19.68 -5.67 20.45
C ASN A 182 18.95 -6.87 21.08
N ALA A 183 18.34 -6.63 22.25
CA ALA A 183 17.70 -7.68 23.02
C ALA A 183 16.32 -8.07 22.47
N ARG A 184 15.67 -7.20 21.66
CA ARG A 184 14.27 -7.35 21.26
C ARG A 184 14.11 -7.93 19.86
N TYR A 185 14.88 -7.45 18.89
CA TYR A 185 14.75 -7.89 17.51
C TYR A 185 15.78 -8.95 17.16
N GLU A 186 15.40 -9.86 16.29
CA GLU A 186 16.30 -10.79 15.63
C GLU A 186 15.93 -10.93 14.16
N GLU A 187 16.93 -11.07 13.31
CA GLU A 187 16.75 -11.48 11.93
C GLU A 187 17.31 -12.90 11.79
N ARG A 188 16.53 -13.79 11.17
CA ARG A 188 16.98 -15.14 10.83
C ARG A 188 16.28 -15.64 9.58
N ASP A 189 17.06 -16.05 8.58
CA ASP A 189 16.55 -16.63 7.33
C ASP A 189 15.59 -15.72 6.57
N GLY A 190 15.90 -14.42 6.51
CA GLY A 190 15.09 -13.38 5.88
C GLY A 190 13.85 -12.97 6.66
N LEU A 191 13.76 -13.32 7.94
CA LEU A 191 12.61 -13.06 8.79
C LEU A 191 13.02 -12.18 9.98
N LEU A 192 12.42 -10.99 10.10
CA LEU A 192 12.55 -10.10 11.25
C LEU A 192 11.50 -10.42 12.31
N PHE A 193 11.94 -10.76 13.51
CA PHE A 193 11.08 -11.09 14.64
C PHE A 193 11.23 -10.09 15.78
N ASP A 194 10.09 -9.76 16.39
CA ASP A 194 10.01 -9.17 17.73
C ASP A 194 9.93 -10.31 18.75
N LYS A 195 11.04 -10.54 19.48
CA LYS A 195 11.14 -11.58 20.51
C LYS A 195 10.25 -11.30 21.72
N GLU A 196 10.08 -10.02 22.06
CA GLU A 196 9.29 -9.61 23.23
C GLU A 196 7.81 -9.91 23.00
N ASN A 197 7.29 -9.56 21.82
CA ASN A 197 5.90 -9.84 21.45
C ASN A 197 5.69 -11.18 20.73
N SER A 198 6.76 -11.96 20.55
CA SER A 198 6.74 -13.22 19.79
C SER A 198 6.05 -13.06 18.42
N THR A 199 6.37 -12.00 17.69
CA THR A 199 5.68 -11.61 16.45
C THR A 199 6.65 -11.57 15.28
N LEU A 200 6.27 -12.20 14.16
CA LEU A 200 6.94 -12.02 12.87
C LEU A 200 6.54 -10.68 12.28
N LEU A 201 7.49 -9.75 12.14
CA LEU A 201 7.24 -8.40 11.63
C LEU A 201 7.41 -8.32 10.12
N GLN A 202 8.42 -8.99 9.57
CA GLN A 202 8.72 -8.91 8.13
C GLN A 202 9.40 -10.20 7.64
N CYS A 203 8.99 -10.66 6.47
CA CYS A 203 9.69 -11.57 5.58
C CYS A 203 10.19 -10.74 4.40
N PHE A 204 11.50 -10.70 4.19
CA PHE A 204 12.12 -9.87 3.16
C PHE A 204 12.09 -10.54 1.79
N ASN A 205 12.18 -9.74 0.73
CA ASN A 205 12.09 -10.21 -0.65
C ASN A 205 13.24 -11.16 -1.05
N PHE A 206 14.40 -11.07 -0.40
CA PHE A 206 15.49 -12.03 -0.61
C PHE A 206 15.19 -13.43 -0.07
N ARG A 207 14.11 -13.61 0.71
CA ARG A 207 13.63 -14.93 1.12
C ARG A 207 12.82 -15.59 0.01
N LYS A 208 13.24 -16.80 -0.38
CA LYS A 208 12.71 -17.53 -1.55
C LYS A 208 12.15 -18.89 -1.15
N GLY A 209 11.11 -19.36 -1.85
CA GLY A 209 10.58 -20.72 -1.68
C GLY A 209 9.72 -20.88 -0.43
N GLU A 210 9.85 -22.02 0.24
CA GLU A 210 9.05 -22.39 1.42
C GLU A 210 9.57 -21.68 2.67
N VAL A 211 8.68 -21.01 3.40
CA VAL A 211 8.97 -20.33 4.67
C VAL A 211 8.24 -21.03 5.81
N ASN A 212 9.01 -21.40 6.83
CA ASN A 212 8.48 -21.96 8.09
C ASN A 212 8.43 -20.85 9.13
N VAL A 213 7.23 -20.45 9.55
CA VAL A 213 7.08 -19.56 10.70
C VAL A 213 7.46 -20.34 11.96
N PRO A 214 8.41 -19.86 12.79
CA PRO A 214 8.91 -20.60 13.94
C PRO A 214 7.83 -20.92 14.98
N GLN A 215 7.90 -22.13 15.55
CA GLN A 215 7.10 -22.48 16.72
C GLN A 215 7.37 -21.50 17.86
N GLY A 216 6.32 -21.03 18.52
CA GLY A 216 6.39 -20.00 19.56
C GLY A 216 6.02 -18.60 19.05
N THR A 217 6.01 -18.37 17.73
CA THR A 217 5.42 -17.16 17.15
C THR A 217 3.92 -17.12 17.47
N LEU A 218 3.47 -16.04 18.12
CA LEU A 218 2.09 -15.78 18.49
C LEU A 218 1.37 -14.92 17.43
N GLY A 219 2.10 -14.02 16.77
CA GLY A 219 1.57 -13.09 15.78
C GLY A 219 2.33 -13.11 14.46
N ILE A 220 1.60 -13.02 13.35
CA ILE A 220 2.13 -12.57 12.06
C ILE A 220 1.63 -11.14 11.88
N GLY A 221 2.54 -10.16 11.84
CA GLY A 221 2.20 -8.74 11.75
C GLY A 221 1.48 -8.37 10.44
N ALA A 222 0.88 -7.18 10.41
CA ALA A 222 0.37 -6.65 9.15
C ALA A 222 1.52 -6.47 8.15
N LEU A 223 1.23 -6.72 6.88
CA LEU A 223 2.20 -6.67 5.77
C LEU A 223 3.45 -7.56 5.95
N ALA A 224 3.44 -8.53 6.87
CA ALA A 224 4.63 -9.31 7.21
C ALA A 224 5.25 -10.04 6.01
N PHE A 225 4.47 -10.61 5.09
CA PHE A 225 4.96 -11.20 3.84
C PHE A 225 4.78 -10.27 2.64
N SER A 226 4.36 -9.02 2.88
CA SER A 226 4.07 -8.10 1.80
C SER A 226 5.26 -7.91 0.88
N LYS A 227 5.06 -8.16 -0.42
CA LYS A 227 6.10 -8.11 -1.45
C LYS A 227 7.29 -9.05 -1.22
N ALA A 228 7.12 -10.14 -0.46
CA ALA A 228 8.05 -11.27 -0.49
C ALA A 228 7.81 -12.11 -1.76
N GLN A 229 8.21 -11.57 -2.92
CA GLN A 229 7.69 -11.98 -4.23
C GLN A 229 8.15 -13.37 -4.67
N GLU A 230 9.20 -13.91 -4.03
CA GLU A 230 9.76 -15.23 -4.33
C GLU A 230 9.34 -16.33 -3.34
N VAL A 231 8.53 -15.99 -2.32
CA VAL A 231 7.96 -16.98 -1.39
C VAL A 231 6.85 -17.77 -2.08
N THR A 232 6.96 -19.10 -2.06
CA THR A 232 6.01 -20.00 -2.73
C THR A 232 5.08 -20.73 -1.76
N GLN A 233 5.48 -20.85 -0.50
CA GLN A 233 4.71 -21.51 0.55
C GLN A 233 5.01 -20.88 1.91
N VAL A 234 3.98 -20.76 2.74
CA VAL A 234 4.12 -20.35 4.15
C VAL A 234 3.50 -21.41 5.05
N ASN A 235 4.28 -21.89 6.02
CA ASN A 235 3.82 -22.84 7.03
C ASN A 235 3.61 -22.13 8.37
N ILE A 236 2.38 -22.14 8.86
CA ILE A 236 1.93 -21.46 10.07
C ILE A 236 1.85 -22.49 11.22
N PRO A 237 2.60 -22.31 12.32
CA PRO A 237 2.65 -23.27 13.42
C PRO A 237 1.42 -23.18 14.33
N ALA A 238 1.31 -24.13 15.26
CA ALA A 238 0.18 -24.22 16.20
C ALA A 238 0.07 -23.00 17.14
N SER A 239 1.19 -22.30 17.38
CA SER A 239 1.27 -21.17 18.32
C SER A 239 0.66 -19.87 17.80
N VAL A 240 0.46 -19.71 16.48
CA VAL A 240 -0.02 -18.45 15.92
C VAL A 240 -1.50 -18.25 16.28
N THR A 241 -1.80 -17.14 16.94
CA THR A 241 -3.15 -16.74 17.38
C THR A 241 -3.65 -15.48 16.69
N ARG A 242 -2.75 -14.71 16.06
CA ARG A 242 -3.07 -13.48 15.32
C ARG A 242 -2.34 -13.41 13.98
N ILE A 243 -3.08 -13.04 12.93
CA ILE A 243 -2.55 -12.68 11.61
C ILE A 243 -3.08 -11.27 11.31
N GLY A 244 -2.17 -10.34 11.05
CA GLY A 244 -2.46 -8.95 10.74
C GLY A 244 -3.13 -8.79 9.37
N HIS A 245 -3.65 -7.59 9.11
CA HIS A 245 -4.23 -7.25 7.81
C HIS A 245 -3.14 -7.28 6.73
N ASP A 246 -3.52 -7.68 5.53
CA ASP A 246 -2.64 -7.72 4.34
C ASP A 246 -1.30 -8.43 4.54
N ALA A 247 -1.25 -9.36 5.51
CA ALA A 247 -0.03 -10.09 5.85
C ALA A 247 0.57 -10.82 4.64
N PHE A 248 -0.22 -11.14 3.62
CA PHE A 248 0.19 -11.83 2.40
C PHE A 248 -0.01 -11.02 1.11
N ALA A 249 -0.35 -9.73 1.19
CA ALA A 249 -0.55 -8.89 0.00
C ALA A 249 0.71 -8.83 -0.88
N SER A 250 0.59 -8.82 -2.20
CA SER A 250 1.75 -8.75 -3.11
C SER A 250 2.79 -9.87 -2.95
N THR A 251 2.44 -10.99 -2.33
CA THR A 251 3.28 -12.20 -2.25
C THR A 251 3.11 -13.02 -3.54
N TYR A 252 3.56 -12.47 -4.67
CA TYR A 252 3.13 -12.89 -6.00
C TYR A 252 3.40 -14.35 -6.36
N SER A 253 4.41 -15.01 -5.77
CA SER A 253 4.71 -16.42 -6.05
C SER A 253 4.02 -17.40 -5.10
N LEU A 254 3.20 -16.92 -4.15
CA LEU A 254 2.59 -17.76 -3.12
C LEU A 254 1.57 -18.72 -3.73
N VAL A 255 1.84 -20.03 -3.64
CA VAL A 255 0.99 -21.10 -4.18
C VAL A 255 0.12 -21.70 -3.09
N ARG A 256 0.58 -21.72 -1.84
CA ARG A 256 -0.15 -22.31 -0.72
C ARG A 256 0.25 -21.71 0.64
N ILE A 257 -0.70 -21.73 1.57
CA ILE A 257 -0.48 -21.47 2.99
C ILE A 257 -0.93 -22.73 3.74
N GLU A 258 -0.03 -23.34 4.52
CA GLU A 258 -0.34 -24.54 5.31
C GLU A 258 -0.38 -24.17 6.79
N VAL A 259 -1.43 -24.60 7.49
CA VAL A 259 -1.59 -24.37 8.93
C VAL A 259 -1.44 -25.70 9.67
N ALA A 260 -0.66 -25.71 10.74
CA ALA A 260 -0.53 -26.86 11.62
C ALA A 260 -1.90 -27.36 12.10
N THR A 261 -2.13 -28.67 12.06
CA THR A 261 -3.46 -29.27 12.30
C THR A 261 -4.03 -28.97 13.69
N ASP A 262 -3.14 -28.78 14.67
CA ASP A 262 -3.41 -28.46 16.07
C ASP A 262 -3.46 -26.95 16.36
N ASN A 263 -3.30 -26.08 15.35
CA ASN A 263 -3.55 -24.65 15.53
C ASN A 263 -5.01 -24.41 15.94
N ALA A 264 -5.23 -23.64 17.00
CA ALA A 264 -6.56 -23.41 17.58
C ALA A 264 -7.38 -22.28 16.90
N HIS A 265 -6.74 -21.44 16.09
CA HIS A 265 -7.32 -20.20 15.55
C HIS A 265 -7.50 -20.21 14.03
N TYR A 266 -6.66 -20.96 13.32
CA TYR A 266 -6.59 -20.98 11.87
C TYR A 266 -6.64 -22.41 11.33
N ALA A 267 -7.00 -22.51 10.06
CA ALA A 267 -6.96 -23.75 9.29
C ALA A 267 -6.59 -23.42 7.84
N SER A 268 -6.02 -24.38 7.14
CA SER A 268 -5.86 -24.32 5.69
C SER A 268 -6.64 -25.44 5.03
N SER A 269 -7.18 -25.20 3.85
CA SER A 269 -7.67 -26.26 2.98
C SER A 269 -6.51 -27.13 2.45
N ALA A 270 -6.83 -28.30 1.88
CA ALA A 270 -5.83 -29.22 1.32
C ALA A 270 -5.00 -28.61 0.17
N ASP A 271 -5.53 -27.57 -0.48
CA ASP A 271 -4.93 -26.81 -1.56
C ASP A 271 -4.38 -25.44 -1.11
N GLY A 272 -4.29 -25.20 0.21
CA GLY A 272 -3.50 -24.12 0.78
C GLY A 272 -4.21 -22.77 0.92
N VAL A 273 -5.53 -22.72 0.93
CA VAL A 273 -6.29 -21.50 1.20
C VAL A 273 -6.45 -21.33 2.72
N LEU A 274 -6.19 -20.13 3.23
CA LEU A 274 -6.18 -19.83 4.66
C LEU A 274 -7.57 -19.40 5.15
N PHE A 275 -7.99 -19.97 6.26
CA PHE A 275 -9.24 -19.69 6.95
C PHE A 275 -9.02 -19.49 8.45
N ASN A 276 -10.03 -18.95 9.13
CA ASN A 276 -10.17 -19.16 10.58
C ASN A 276 -10.52 -20.64 10.87
N LYS A 277 -10.38 -21.05 12.14
CA LYS A 277 -10.46 -22.46 12.55
C LYS A 277 -11.79 -23.15 12.23
N ASP A 278 -12.89 -22.40 12.26
CA ASP A 278 -14.25 -22.90 11.99
C ASP A 278 -14.65 -22.82 10.51
N LEU A 279 -13.74 -22.33 9.64
CA LEU A 279 -13.94 -22.14 8.20
C LEU A 279 -15.11 -21.21 7.87
N THR A 280 -15.44 -20.27 8.77
CA THR A 280 -16.49 -19.25 8.55
C THR A 280 -15.95 -17.96 7.90
N LYS A 281 -14.62 -17.79 7.86
CA LYS A 281 -13.94 -16.65 7.23
C LYS A 281 -12.78 -17.13 6.37
N LEU A 282 -12.84 -16.82 5.07
CA LEU A 282 -11.68 -16.97 4.17
C LEU A 282 -10.78 -15.76 4.39
N ILE A 283 -9.54 -16.01 4.79
CA ILE A 283 -8.57 -14.98 5.18
C ILE A 283 -7.66 -14.63 4.00
N ALA A 284 -7.08 -15.62 3.34
CA ALA A 284 -6.18 -15.39 2.22
C ALA A 284 -6.20 -16.56 1.24
N TYR A 285 -6.39 -16.23 -0.03
CA TYR A 285 -6.20 -17.10 -1.17
C TYR A 285 -4.81 -16.85 -1.75
N PRO A 286 -3.96 -17.87 -1.92
CA PRO A 286 -2.61 -17.69 -2.47
C PRO A 286 -2.63 -17.13 -3.91
N ALA A 287 -1.97 -16.00 -4.15
CA ALA A 287 -2.05 -15.26 -5.41
C ALA A 287 -1.68 -16.09 -6.66
N SER A 288 -0.74 -17.03 -6.49
CA SER A 288 -0.25 -17.95 -7.53
C SER A 288 -0.77 -19.38 -7.39
N ARG A 289 -1.81 -19.63 -6.58
CA ARG A 289 -2.49 -20.93 -6.54
C ARG A 289 -2.93 -21.31 -7.96
N LYS A 290 -2.58 -22.53 -8.37
CA LYS A 290 -2.94 -23.07 -9.69
C LYS A 290 -4.42 -23.43 -9.73
N GLY A 291 -5.06 -23.12 -10.85
CA GLY A 291 -6.45 -23.47 -11.11
C GLY A 291 -7.23 -22.26 -11.61
N ASN A 292 -8.09 -22.50 -12.59
CA ASN A 292 -8.90 -21.44 -13.20
C ASN A 292 -10.22 -21.19 -12.46
N SER A 293 -10.56 -22.02 -11.49
CA SER A 293 -11.81 -21.99 -10.74
C SER A 293 -11.55 -22.26 -9.26
N TYR A 294 -12.34 -21.63 -8.40
CA TYR A 294 -12.38 -21.92 -6.98
C TYR A 294 -13.81 -21.82 -6.43
N GLU A 295 -14.25 -22.88 -5.74
CA GLU A 295 -15.52 -22.89 -5.01
C GLU A 295 -15.25 -22.64 -3.53
N VAL A 296 -15.75 -21.52 -3.03
CA VAL A 296 -15.59 -21.15 -1.63
C VAL A 296 -16.50 -22.06 -0.77
N PRO A 297 -15.98 -22.71 0.28
CA PRO A 297 -16.77 -23.64 1.10
C PRO A 297 -18.04 -23.03 1.67
N ALA A 298 -19.14 -23.79 1.70
CA ALA A 298 -20.47 -23.34 2.17
C ALA A 298 -20.51 -22.86 3.63
N THR A 299 -19.49 -23.21 4.43
CA THR A 299 -19.33 -22.72 5.81
C THR A 299 -18.94 -21.25 5.87
N VAL A 300 -18.32 -20.72 4.81
CA VAL A 300 -17.80 -19.35 4.77
C VAL A 300 -18.94 -18.34 4.77
N LYS A 301 -18.91 -17.45 5.76
CA LYS A 301 -19.82 -16.32 5.94
C LYS A 301 -19.19 -14.99 5.53
N LYS A 302 -17.86 -14.89 5.56
CA LYS A 302 -17.14 -13.65 5.31
C LYS A 302 -15.88 -13.87 4.48
N LEU A 303 -15.64 -13.00 3.51
CA LEU A 303 -14.32 -12.80 2.93
C LEU A 303 -13.61 -11.68 3.70
N ALA A 304 -12.38 -11.93 4.12
CA ALA A 304 -11.54 -10.90 4.72
C ALA A 304 -11.22 -9.77 3.71
N PRO A 305 -10.76 -8.61 4.20
CA PRO A 305 -10.00 -7.69 3.36
C PRO A 305 -8.89 -8.39 2.58
N GLY A 306 -8.74 -8.06 1.29
CA GLY A 306 -7.69 -8.62 0.45
C GLY A 306 -7.75 -10.15 0.23
N ALA A 307 -8.87 -10.81 0.57
CA ALA A 307 -8.94 -12.28 0.63
C ALA A 307 -8.51 -13.01 -0.67
N PHE A 308 -8.77 -12.42 -1.83
CA PHE A 308 -8.36 -12.85 -3.17
C PHE A 308 -7.54 -11.76 -3.89
N GLN A 309 -6.92 -10.85 -3.14
CA GLN A 309 -6.10 -9.80 -3.74
C GLN A 309 -5.02 -10.42 -4.65
N GLU A 310 -4.93 -9.90 -5.88
CA GLU A 310 -4.00 -10.32 -6.94
C GLU A 310 -4.11 -11.80 -7.34
N ALA A 311 -5.19 -12.48 -6.91
CA ALA A 311 -5.44 -13.87 -7.21
C ALA A 311 -5.60 -14.06 -8.72
N GLY A 312 -4.75 -14.92 -9.29
CA GLY A 312 -4.77 -15.12 -10.74
C GLY A 312 -4.35 -13.86 -11.51
N GLY A 313 -3.36 -13.10 -11.06
CA GLY A 313 -2.67 -11.93 -11.68
C GLY A 313 -3.31 -10.58 -11.29
N GLN A 314 -2.91 -9.38 -11.76
CA GLN A 314 -1.76 -8.94 -12.58
C GLN A 314 -0.50 -8.68 -11.73
N ASN A 315 0.64 -9.33 -12.04
CA ASN A 315 2.03 -8.88 -11.79
C ASN A 315 3.07 -10.01 -11.80
N THR A 316 2.92 -11.05 -12.64
CA THR A 316 4.11 -11.80 -13.01
C THR A 316 4.95 -10.89 -13.90
N HIS A 317 5.98 -10.24 -13.34
CA HIS A 317 6.97 -9.36 -13.98
C HIS A 317 7.79 -10.04 -15.12
N THR A 318 7.24 -11.08 -15.72
CA THR A 318 7.80 -11.84 -16.83
C THR A 318 6.65 -12.14 -17.78
N GLY A 319 6.53 -11.37 -18.85
CA GLY A 319 5.56 -11.64 -19.92
C GLY A 319 5.90 -12.97 -20.61
N SER A 320 5.23 -14.06 -20.21
CA SER A 320 5.18 -15.27 -21.03
C SER A 320 3.72 -15.68 -21.26
N LYS A 321 3.41 -15.99 -22.52
CA LYS A 321 2.06 -16.41 -22.98
C LYS A 321 1.53 -17.66 -22.25
N GLU A 322 2.41 -18.48 -21.67
CA GLU A 322 2.06 -19.71 -20.94
C GLU A 322 1.36 -19.46 -19.60
N LYS A 323 1.42 -18.25 -19.03
CA LYS A 323 0.84 -17.94 -17.71
C LYS A 323 -0.65 -17.56 -17.74
N SER A 324 -1.31 -17.48 -18.89
CA SER A 324 -2.75 -17.11 -18.97
C SER A 324 -3.73 -18.29 -18.80
N GLU A 325 -3.27 -19.53 -18.97
CA GLU A 325 -4.15 -20.72 -19.00
C GLU A 325 -4.54 -21.23 -17.59
N HIS A 326 -3.74 -20.92 -16.56
CA HIS A 326 -3.93 -21.45 -15.19
C HIS A 326 -4.25 -20.40 -14.13
N ARG A 327 -4.50 -19.15 -14.53
CA ARG A 327 -4.91 -18.05 -13.62
C ARG A 327 -6.36 -18.23 -13.19
N LEU A 328 -6.67 -17.87 -11.95
CA LEU A 328 -8.03 -17.87 -11.40
C LEU A 328 -8.93 -16.96 -12.24
N LYS A 329 -10.01 -17.52 -12.80
CA LYS A 329 -10.99 -16.83 -13.64
C LYS A 329 -12.38 -16.85 -13.02
N THR A 330 -12.73 -17.94 -12.34
CA THR A 330 -14.06 -18.12 -11.75
C THR A 330 -13.94 -18.31 -10.25
N VAL A 331 -14.71 -17.54 -9.50
CA VAL A 331 -14.91 -17.77 -8.07
C VAL A 331 -16.39 -17.99 -7.82
N VAL A 332 -16.71 -19.17 -7.28
CA VAL A 332 -18.06 -19.54 -6.87
C VAL A 332 -18.21 -19.26 -5.38
N LEU A 333 -18.94 -18.19 -5.05
CA LEU A 333 -19.28 -17.82 -3.67
C LEU A 333 -20.53 -18.59 -3.22
N PRO A 334 -20.58 -19.08 -1.96
CA PRO A 334 -21.67 -19.90 -1.46
C PRO A 334 -22.87 -19.07 -1.03
N GLU A 335 -24.06 -19.62 -1.24
CA GLU A 335 -25.25 -19.14 -0.50
C GLU A 335 -25.01 -19.29 1.01
N GLY A 336 -25.34 -18.24 1.75
CA GLY A 336 -24.96 -18.07 3.15
C GLY A 336 -23.75 -17.17 3.38
N LEU A 337 -23.03 -16.74 2.35
CA LEU A 337 -22.04 -15.66 2.45
C LEU A 337 -22.75 -14.34 2.74
N GLU A 338 -22.28 -13.59 3.72
CA GLU A 338 -22.90 -12.34 4.19
C GLU A 338 -22.07 -11.10 3.82
N ILE A 339 -20.74 -11.21 3.83
CA ILE A 339 -19.83 -10.06 3.70
C ILE A 339 -18.70 -10.37 2.71
N ILE A 340 -18.52 -9.47 1.74
CA ILE A 340 -17.32 -9.35 0.91
C ILE A 340 -16.51 -8.17 1.46
N GLY A 341 -15.31 -8.45 1.99
CA GLY A 341 -14.41 -7.43 2.54
C GLY A 341 -14.01 -6.37 1.52
N HIS A 342 -13.47 -5.24 1.98
CA HIS A 342 -12.84 -4.28 1.08
C HIS A 342 -11.65 -4.92 0.37
N GLU A 343 -11.41 -4.53 -0.88
CA GLU A 343 -10.28 -5.02 -1.67
C GLU A 343 -10.24 -6.55 -1.83
N ALA A 344 -11.35 -7.25 -1.56
CA ALA A 344 -11.38 -8.71 -1.53
C ALA A 344 -10.90 -9.34 -2.83
N PHE A 345 -11.12 -8.73 -3.99
CA PHE A 345 -10.62 -9.15 -5.29
C PHE A 345 -9.75 -8.07 -5.95
N LEU A 346 -9.12 -7.19 -5.16
CA LEU A 346 -8.25 -6.13 -5.65
C LEU A 346 -7.18 -6.69 -6.60
N PHE A 347 -7.08 -6.15 -7.82
CA PHE A 347 -6.18 -6.60 -8.88
C PHE A 347 -6.38 -8.04 -9.38
N ALA A 348 -7.38 -8.79 -8.92
CA ALA A 348 -7.53 -10.21 -9.25
C ALA A 348 -7.94 -10.43 -10.72
N GLY A 349 -7.43 -11.50 -11.33
CA GLY A 349 -7.77 -11.88 -12.72
C GLY A 349 -9.14 -12.54 -12.91
N VAL A 350 -10.06 -12.36 -11.96
CA VAL A 350 -11.39 -12.99 -11.97
C VAL A 350 -12.27 -12.39 -13.06
N GLN A 351 -12.88 -13.26 -13.86
CA GLN A 351 -13.83 -12.93 -14.93
C GLN A 351 -15.28 -13.14 -14.52
N HIS A 352 -15.52 -14.13 -13.65
CA HIS A 352 -16.85 -14.52 -13.19
C HIS A 352 -16.86 -14.70 -11.68
N VAL A 353 -17.69 -13.91 -11.01
CA VAL A 353 -17.98 -14.03 -9.57
C VAL A 353 -19.49 -13.99 -9.38
N ASN A 354 -20.10 -15.07 -8.89
CA ASN A 354 -21.52 -15.08 -8.54
C ASN A 354 -21.69 -14.45 -7.15
N ILE A 355 -22.28 -13.25 -7.06
CA ILE A 355 -22.55 -12.65 -5.74
C ILE A 355 -23.86 -13.24 -5.21
N PRO A 356 -23.86 -14.03 -4.13
CA PRO A 356 -25.04 -14.80 -3.71
C PRO A 356 -26.08 -13.91 -3.04
N SER A 357 -27.32 -14.41 -3.00
CA SER A 357 -28.49 -13.65 -2.53
C SER A 357 -28.42 -13.25 -1.05
N THR A 358 -27.55 -13.91 -0.27
CA THR A 358 -27.35 -13.67 1.16
C THR A 358 -26.38 -12.54 1.47
N VAL A 359 -25.64 -12.00 0.49
CA VAL A 359 -24.66 -10.92 0.75
C VAL A 359 -25.40 -9.64 1.15
N ARG A 360 -24.91 -8.99 2.20
CA ARG A 360 -25.46 -7.73 2.74
C ARG A 360 -24.44 -6.60 2.77
N ALA A 361 -23.16 -6.88 2.54
CA ALA A 361 -22.12 -5.87 2.44
C ALA A 361 -21.05 -6.25 1.41
N ILE A 362 -20.69 -5.27 0.58
CA ILE A 362 -19.60 -5.33 -0.40
C ILE A 362 -18.68 -4.14 -0.11
N GLY A 363 -17.44 -4.40 0.30
CA GLY A 363 -16.50 -3.34 0.69
C GLY A 363 -15.99 -2.49 -0.48
N TYR A 364 -15.40 -1.34 -0.14
CA TYR A 364 -14.74 -0.44 -1.09
C TYR A 364 -13.64 -1.18 -1.88
N ASN A 365 -13.43 -0.78 -3.13
CA ASN A 365 -12.44 -1.39 -4.05
C ASN A 365 -12.50 -2.92 -4.19
N SER A 366 -13.61 -3.56 -3.80
CA SER A 366 -13.67 -5.04 -3.71
C SER A 366 -13.45 -5.75 -5.04
N PHE A 367 -13.78 -5.14 -6.19
CA PHE A 367 -13.46 -5.64 -7.53
C PHE A 367 -12.55 -4.68 -8.31
N TYR A 368 -11.81 -3.80 -7.63
CA TYR A 368 -10.90 -2.84 -8.27
C TYR A 368 -9.91 -3.56 -9.18
N TYR A 369 -9.81 -3.12 -10.43
CA TYR A 369 -8.90 -3.68 -11.44
C TYR A 369 -9.06 -5.20 -11.59
N THR A 370 -10.30 -5.66 -11.79
CA THR A 370 -10.57 -7.06 -12.12
C THR A 370 -10.93 -7.26 -13.59
N ASP A 371 -10.82 -8.50 -14.06
CA ASP A 371 -11.23 -8.91 -15.40
C ASP A 371 -12.73 -9.26 -15.48
N ILE A 372 -13.54 -8.86 -14.49
CA ILE A 372 -14.95 -9.25 -14.36
C ILE A 372 -15.75 -8.80 -15.59
N GLU A 373 -16.52 -9.69 -16.19
CA GLU A 373 -17.25 -9.41 -17.43
C GLU A 373 -18.68 -8.93 -17.19
N GLU A 374 -19.34 -9.50 -16.18
CA GLU A 374 -20.69 -9.11 -15.75
C GLU A 374 -20.77 -9.17 -14.23
N ALA A 375 -21.54 -8.25 -13.64
CA ALA A 375 -21.80 -8.22 -12.21
C ALA A 375 -23.30 -8.12 -11.93
N VAL A 376 -23.80 -8.99 -11.06
CA VAL A 376 -25.17 -8.92 -10.52
C VAL A 376 -25.07 -8.62 -9.05
N VAL A 377 -25.47 -7.42 -8.64
CA VAL A 377 -25.51 -7.02 -7.24
C VAL A 377 -26.84 -7.51 -6.66
N PRO A 378 -26.83 -8.33 -5.59
CA PRO A 378 -28.05 -8.99 -5.11
C PRO A 378 -28.98 -8.03 -4.36
N GLU A 379 -30.26 -8.39 -4.32
CA GLU A 379 -31.25 -7.72 -3.47
C GLU A 379 -30.83 -7.75 -1.99
N GLY A 380 -31.11 -6.65 -1.28
CA GLY A 380 -30.68 -6.43 0.10
C GLY A 380 -29.39 -5.62 0.24
N ILE A 381 -28.69 -5.33 -0.86
CA ILE A 381 -27.61 -4.34 -0.89
C ILE A 381 -28.21 -2.94 -1.03
N SER A 382 -27.98 -2.08 -0.04
CA SER A 382 -28.43 -0.68 -0.05
C SER A 382 -27.35 0.31 -0.50
N ARG A 383 -26.08 -0.11 -0.56
CA ARG A 383 -24.95 0.76 -0.87
C ARG A 383 -23.89 0.05 -1.68
N LEU A 384 -23.41 0.72 -2.73
CA LEU A 384 -22.12 0.42 -3.36
C LEU A 384 -21.08 1.39 -2.81
N GLU A 385 -20.00 0.83 -2.28
CA GLU A 385 -18.88 1.60 -1.73
C GLU A 385 -17.98 2.17 -2.84
N ASP A 386 -17.11 3.09 -2.44
CA ASP A 386 -16.19 3.77 -3.35
C ASP A 386 -15.34 2.76 -4.13
N GLY A 387 -15.21 3.01 -5.43
CA GLY A 387 -14.38 2.22 -6.33
C GLY A 387 -14.76 0.73 -6.47
N THR A 388 -15.95 0.30 -6.04
CA THR A 388 -16.35 -1.12 -6.03
C THR A 388 -16.01 -1.86 -7.34
N PHE A 389 -16.27 -1.26 -8.50
CA PHE A 389 -15.94 -1.79 -9.84
C PHE A 389 -15.02 -0.85 -10.64
N TYR A 390 -14.12 -0.14 -9.95
CA TYR A 390 -13.15 0.77 -10.59
C TYR A 390 -12.16 -0.02 -11.48
N ALA A 391 -11.80 0.54 -12.64
CA ALA A 391 -10.85 -0.04 -13.60
C ALA A 391 -11.18 -1.49 -14.02
N CYS A 392 -12.46 -1.87 -14.03
CA CYS A 392 -12.93 -3.13 -14.58
C CYS A 392 -13.10 -3.01 -16.10
N TYR A 393 -11.98 -2.98 -16.83
CA TYR A 393 -11.97 -2.77 -18.29
C TYR A 393 -12.75 -3.85 -19.08
N SER A 394 -12.91 -5.04 -18.49
CA SER A 394 -13.65 -6.17 -19.06
C SER A 394 -15.16 -6.13 -18.77
N LEU A 395 -15.61 -5.32 -17.81
CA LEU A 395 -17.01 -5.28 -17.39
C LEU A 395 -17.88 -4.74 -18.53
N ARG A 396 -18.89 -5.51 -18.95
CA ARG A 396 -19.84 -5.18 -20.03
C ARG A 396 -21.22 -4.84 -19.51
N LYS A 397 -21.66 -5.52 -18.44
CA LYS A 397 -23.00 -5.35 -17.87
C LYS A 397 -22.93 -5.37 -16.35
N VAL A 398 -23.66 -4.45 -15.71
CA VAL A 398 -23.97 -4.52 -14.28
C VAL A 398 -25.48 -4.50 -14.07
N VAL A 399 -25.97 -5.34 -13.17
CA VAL A 399 -27.35 -5.37 -12.69
C VAL A 399 -27.37 -4.91 -11.24
N LEU A 400 -28.13 -3.86 -10.96
CA LEU A 400 -28.25 -3.21 -9.67
C LEU A 400 -29.64 -3.45 -9.05
N PRO A 401 -29.73 -3.77 -7.74
CA PRO A 401 -30.97 -4.22 -7.12
C PRO A 401 -31.96 -3.08 -6.90
N ALA A 402 -33.21 -3.45 -6.60
CA ALA A 402 -34.24 -2.51 -6.21
C ALA A 402 -33.97 -1.85 -4.85
N SER A 403 -33.26 -2.55 -3.96
CA SER A 403 -32.89 -2.06 -2.64
C SER A 403 -31.77 -1.00 -2.63
N LEU A 404 -31.15 -0.68 -3.77
CA LEU A 404 -29.99 0.21 -3.80
C LEU A 404 -30.40 1.66 -3.49
N GLU A 405 -29.75 2.27 -2.49
CA GLU A 405 -30.03 3.64 -2.03
C GLU A 405 -28.86 4.60 -2.31
N TYR A 406 -27.63 4.08 -2.44
CA TYR A 406 -26.43 4.91 -2.62
C TYR A 406 -25.35 4.29 -3.53
N VAL A 407 -24.73 5.14 -4.36
CA VAL A 407 -23.55 4.83 -5.20
C VAL A 407 -22.36 5.72 -4.81
N GLY A 408 -21.26 5.10 -4.41
CA GLY A 408 -20.00 5.76 -4.00
C GLY A 408 -19.20 6.44 -5.10
N GLN A 409 -18.08 7.04 -4.70
CA GLN A 409 -17.15 7.72 -5.58
C GLN A 409 -16.53 6.74 -6.58
N GLY A 410 -16.49 7.13 -7.87
CA GLY A 410 -15.77 6.41 -8.91
C GLY A 410 -16.11 4.92 -9.09
N VAL A 411 -17.33 4.48 -8.73
CA VAL A 411 -17.71 3.05 -8.74
C VAL A 411 -17.43 2.37 -10.08
N PHE A 412 -17.54 3.09 -11.21
CA PHE A 412 -17.25 2.59 -12.55
C PHE A 412 -16.18 3.40 -13.29
N ASP A 413 -15.37 4.19 -12.58
CA ASP A 413 -14.31 4.97 -13.20
C ASP A 413 -13.31 4.04 -13.88
N LEU A 414 -12.85 4.40 -15.09
CA LEU A 414 -11.99 3.57 -15.95
C LEU A 414 -12.56 2.21 -16.37
N SER A 415 -13.83 1.91 -16.10
CA SER A 415 -14.49 0.67 -16.58
C SER A 415 -15.03 0.86 -18.00
N ASP A 416 -14.11 1.14 -18.92
CA ASP A 416 -14.39 1.59 -20.30
C ASP A 416 -15.10 0.55 -21.17
N GLY A 417 -15.16 -0.69 -20.72
CA GLY A 417 -15.90 -1.77 -21.34
C GLY A 417 -17.42 -1.70 -21.14
N LEU A 418 -17.91 -0.93 -20.16
CA LEU A 418 -19.29 -1.01 -19.68
C LEU A 418 -20.28 -0.54 -20.74
N LYS A 419 -21.21 -1.42 -21.13
CA LYS A 419 -22.21 -1.18 -22.17
C LYS A 419 -23.61 -0.99 -21.62
N THR A 420 -23.92 -1.60 -20.47
CA THR A 420 -25.26 -1.56 -19.90
C THR A 420 -25.21 -1.51 -18.38
N ILE A 421 -25.97 -0.57 -17.83
CA ILE A 421 -26.32 -0.54 -16.41
C ILE A 421 -27.83 -0.83 -16.35
N GLU A 422 -28.20 -1.99 -15.83
CA GLU A 422 -29.58 -2.33 -15.52
C GLU A 422 -29.83 -2.05 -14.04
N ILE A 423 -30.84 -1.25 -13.71
CA ILE A 423 -31.15 -0.88 -12.32
C ILE A 423 -32.63 -1.07 -12.03
N HIS A 424 -32.91 -1.82 -10.97
CA HIS A 424 -34.27 -2.16 -10.55
C HIS A 424 -34.86 -1.22 -9.49
N ALA A 425 -34.09 -0.23 -9.01
CA ALA A 425 -34.58 0.79 -8.09
C ALA A 425 -35.66 1.66 -8.76
N VAL A 426 -36.75 1.92 -8.03
CA VAL A 426 -37.90 2.66 -8.56
C VAL A 426 -37.54 4.13 -8.82
N THR A 427 -36.77 4.73 -7.91
CA THR A 427 -36.25 6.10 -8.00
C THR A 427 -34.72 6.06 -8.05
N PRO A 428 -34.07 7.05 -8.69
CA PRO A 428 -32.61 7.09 -8.75
C PRO A 428 -31.99 7.05 -7.34
N PRO A 429 -31.08 6.10 -7.06
CA PRO A 429 -30.28 6.11 -5.84
C PRO A 429 -29.47 7.40 -5.73
N ARG A 430 -29.15 7.82 -4.51
CA ARG A 430 -28.25 8.96 -4.29
C ARG A 430 -26.85 8.60 -4.76
N CYS A 431 -26.12 9.57 -5.31
CA CYS A 431 -24.75 9.36 -5.78
C CYS A 431 -23.77 10.29 -5.06
N HIS A 432 -22.54 9.83 -4.87
CA HIS A 432 -21.42 10.74 -4.68
C HIS A 432 -21.28 11.66 -5.90
N ALA A 433 -20.82 12.91 -5.71
CA ALA A 433 -20.69 13.89 -6.78
C ALA A 433 -19.80 13.42 -7.94
N GLU A 434 -18.85 12.53 -7.64
CA GLU A 434 -17.92 11.93 -8.59
C GLU A 434 -18.21 10.44 -8.90
N ALA A 435 -19.44 9.95 -8.67
CA ALA A 435 -19.78 8.54 -8.89
C ALA A 435 -19.51 8.06 -10.34
N PHE A 436 -19.71 8.95 -11.32
CA PHE A 436 -19.53 8.70 -12.75
C PHE A 436 -18.58 9.72 -13.42
N ALA A 437 -17.63 10.28 -12.66
CA ALA A 437 -16.80 11.38 -13.15
C ALA A 437 -15.89 10.95 -14.32
N LYS A 438 -15.28 9.76 -14.25
CA LYS A 438 -14.29 9.23 -15.21
C LYS A 438 -14.72 7.91 -15.83
N ILE A 439 -16.03 7.69 -16.00
CA ILE A 439 -16.53 6.58 -16.81
C ILE A 439 -16.22 6.87 -18.30
N GLY A 440 -15.28 6.13 -18.89
CA GLY A 440 -14.82 6.40 -20.27
C GLY A 440 -15.84 6.03 -21.35
N THR A 441 -16.89 5.30 -20.99
CA THR A 441 -17.97 4.80 -21.86
C THR A 441 -19.30 5.55 -21.66
N ASN A 442 -20.29 5.29 -22.52
CA ASN A 442 -21.69 5.76 -22.39
C ASN A 442 -22.60 4.52 -22.31
N PRO A 443 -22.73 3.90 -21.13
CA PRO A 443 -23.55 2.70 -21.02
C PRO A 443 -25.03 3.04 -21.24
N LYS A 444 -25.77 2.13 -21.88
CA LYS A 444 -27.23 2.18 -21.87
C LYS A 444 -27.70 2.04 -20.41
N LEU A 445 -28.48 3.01 -19.94
CA LEU A 445 -29.21 2.90 -18.68
C LEU A 445 -30.55 2.20 -18.93
N ASP A 446 -30.72 1.01 -18.37
CA ASP A 446 -31.96 0.24 -18.41
C ASP A 446 -32.65 0.28 -17.03
N VAL A 447 -33.88 0.79 -17.00
CA VAL A 447 -34.68 1.00 -15.78
C VAL A 447 -36.01 0.25 -15.95
N PRO A 448 -36.01 -1.09 -15.96
CA PRO A 448 -37.19 -1.89 -16.31
C PRO A 448 -38.39 -1.64 -15.39
N ASN A 449 -38.12 -1.37 -14.11
CA ASN A 449 -39.12 -1.12 -13.07
C ASN A 449 -39.12 0.33 -12.55
N GLY A 450 -38.25 1.18 -13.09
CA GLY A 450 -37.96 2.52 -12.57
C GLY A 450 -38.77 3.62 -13.25
N ASP A 451 -38.94 4.73 -12.53
CA ASP A 451 -39.49 5.96 -13.10
C ASP A 451 -38.44 6.64 -14.00
N LYS A 452 -38.54 6.40 -15.31
CA LYS A 452 -37.68 7.01 -16.33
C LYS A 452 -37.64 8.54 -16.24
N ALA A 453 -38.73 9.19 -15.84
CA ALA A 453 -38.75 10.64 -15.70
C ALA A 453 -37.87 11.09 -14.53
N ALA A 454 -37.90 10.37 -13.40
CA ALA A 454 -37.05 10.64 -12.25
C ALA A 454 -35.56 10.46 -12.57
N TYR A 455 -35.18 9.38 -13.27
CA TYR A 455 -33.79 9.16 -13.70
C TYR A 455 -33.28 10.22 -14.69
N ASN A 456 -34.15 10.73 -15.56
CA ASN A 456 -33.78 11.81 -16.48
C ASN A 456 -33.70 13.19 -15.80
N ALA A 457 -34.39 13.38 -14.69
CA ALA A 457 -34.38 14.61 -13.90
C ALA A 457 -33.20 14.67 -12.91
N ASP A 458 -32.62 13.53 -12.55
CA ASP A 458 -31.43 13.45 -11.70
C ASP A 458 -30.16 13.75 -12.51
N GLU A 459 -29.43 14.81 -12.14
CA GLU A 459 -28.26 15.27 -12.89
C GLU A 459 -27.16 14.20 -13.02
N THR A 460 -26.97 13.36 -11.98
CA THR A 460 -25.90 12.37 -11.96
C THR A 460 -26.27 11.18 -12.84
N TRP A 461 -27.48 10.65 -12.70
CA TRP A 461 -27.95 9.53 -13.53
C TRP A 461 -28.19 9.92 -14.99
N ALA A 462 -28.71 11.12 -15.24
CA ALA A 462 -28.87 11.65 -16.59
C ALA A 462 -27.51 11.80 -17.31
N SER A 463 -26.42 12.09 -16.58
CA SER A 463 -25.08 12.24 -17.14
C SER A 463 -24.53 10.98 -17.82
N LEU A 464 -25.04 9.79 -17.49
CA LEU A 464 -24.69 8.54 -18.17
C LEU A 464 -25.20 8.48 -19.61
N THR A 465 -26.26 9.24 -19.91
CA THR A 465 -26.97 9.24 -21.20
C THR A 465 -26.80 10.55 -21.98
N ASP A 466 -26.34 11.64 -21.35
CA ASP A 466 -26.13 12.93 -22.01
C ASP A 466 -24.77 13.00 -22.75
N HIS A 467 -24.85 12.99 -24.08
CA HIS A 467 -23.70 13.12 -24.97
C HIS A 467 -23.00 14.49 -24.92
N LYS A 468 -23.64 15.56 -24.43
CA LYS A 468 -23.10 16.94 -24.45
C LYS A 468 -22.14 17.25 -23.31
N ALA A 469 -22.22 16.56 -22.17
CA ALA A 469 -21.35 16.77 -21.02
C ALA A 469 -19.87 16.36 -21.26
N LYS A 470 -19.57 15.60 -22.33
CA LYS A 470 -18.23 15.04 -22.60
C LYS A 470 -17.26 15.96 -23.35
N SER A 471 -17.71 16.99 -24.07
CA SER A 471 -16.78 17.88 -24.81
C SER A 471 -15.92 18.72 -23.86
N GLN A 472 -16.39 18.98 -22.65
CA GLN A 472 -15.65 19.73 -21.62
C GLN A 472 -14.73 18.83 -20.76
N ARG A 473 -15.03 17.52 -20.63
CA ARG A 473 -14.26 16.58 -19.79
C ARG A 473 -13.00 16.01 -20.47
N LYS A 474 -12.95 15.99 -21.81
CA LYS A 474 -11.73 15.61 -22.57
C LYS A 474 -10.58 16.62 -22.48
N ALA A 475 -10.82 17.82 -21.94
CA ALA A 475 -9.80 18.87 -21.83
C ALA A 475 -8.87 18.73 -20.61
N PHE A 476 -9.20 17.86 -19.64
CA PHE A 476 -8.47 17.72 -18.37
C PHE A 476 -7.61 16.44 -18.25
N VAL A 477 -7.51 15.63 -19.31
CA VAL A 477 -6.73 14.37 -19.32
C VAL A 477 -5.70 14.38 -20.45
N LYS A 478 -4.87 15.42 -20.49
CA LYS A 478 -3.68 15.45 -21.34
C LYS A 478 -2.43 15.71 -20.53
#